data_AF-A0A3M8DAP3-F1
#
_entry.id   AF-A0A3M8DAP3-F1
#
_cell.length_a   1.000
_cell.length_b   1.000
_cell.length_c   1.000
_cell.angle_alpha   90.00
_cell.angle_beta   90.00
_cell.angle_gamma   90.00
#
_symmetry.space_group_name_H-M   'P 1'
#
loop_
_entity.id
_entity.type
_entity.pdbx_description
1 polymer ?
#
loop_
_entity_poly.entity_id
_entity_poly.type
_entity_poly.pdbx_seq_one_letter_code
_entity_poly.pdbx_strand_id
1 'polypeptide(L)'
;MKILTFHKNLSFPSVLKALKAKISTPSEHRYWHTYDDISTVCLPVSLFEKHRSYFMNYSPAVEENVTVSVHAAETDDIPWGVRYLGGDRLWRNGKGSGVRIAVIDTGIARKHFELRDRVKGGVRIAGGGINGHGTHVAGIIAASLNHRGIVGVSPEAELYDVKAFGSDGKASLTNILRGIDWSIKNKMQVINMSFGMPQQSEALNRMIQKAASHNIIMVASAGNNGKAVEYPARYSQVIAVGALNENGKLADFSSRGAGLNQTAPGVDILSTWPGNRFKKLSGTSMAAPHVTGMVALRLASRNRTASSQKAAK
;
A
#
# COMPACT_ATOMS: atom_id res chain seq x y z
N MET A 1 -20.47 -3.45 -3.19
CA MET A 1 -21.64 -2.55 -3.09
C MET A 1 -21.14 -1.12 -2.85
N LYS A 2 -21.96 -0.12 -3.14
CA LYS A 2 -21.84 1.24 -2.64
C LYS A 2 -22.90 1.45 -1.58
N ILE A 3 -22.59 2.20 -0.54
CA ILE A 3 -23.51 2.59 0.52
C ILE A 3 -23.75 4.09 0.35
N LEU A 4 -24.99 4.52 0.17
CA LEU A 4 -25.34 5.92 0.02
C LEU A 4 -26.27 6.29 1.16
N THR A 5 -25.80 7.20 2.02
CA THR A 5 -26.56 7.70 3.18
C THR A 5 -27.01 9.13 2.89
N PHE A 6 -28.32 9.35 2.87
CA PHE A 6 -28.92 10.65 2.54
C PHE A 6 -29.13 11.48 3.81
N HIS A 7 -29.07 12.81 3.65
CA HIS A 7 -29.23 13.72 4.79
C HIS A 7 -30.63 13.59 5.40
N LYS A 8 -30.72 13.62 6.74
CA LYS A 8 -31.99 13.51 7.49
C LYS A 8 -33.03 14.59 7.18
N ASN A 9 -32.62 15.67 6.50
CA ASN A 9 -33.49 16.79 6.13
C ASN A 9 -34.31 16.48 4.88
N LEU A 10 -33.98 15.40 4.17
CA LEU A 10 -34.71 14.92 3.01
C LEU A 10 -35.65 13.79 3.42
N SER A 11 -36.86 13.77 2.88
CA SER A 11 -37.76 12.62 3.01
C SER A 11 -37.18 11.45 2.21
N PHE A 12 -36.52 10.51 2.89
CA PHE A 12 -35.93 9.34 2.23
C PHE A 12 -36.92 8.53 1.39
N PRO A 13 -38.18 8.28 1.82
CA PRO A 13 -39.18 7.63 0.97
C PRO A 13 -39.45 8.39 -0.34
N SER A 14 -39.46 9.73 -0.29
CA SER A 14 -39.65 10.57 -1.47
C SER A 14 -38.45 10.52 -2.40
N VAL A 15 -37.23 10.59 -1.84
CA VAL A 15 -35.98 10.43 -2.57
C VAL A 15 -35.92 9.06 -3.25
N LEU A 16 -36.22 7.99 -2.51
CA LEU A 16 -36.20 6.63 -3.01
C LEU A 16 -37.24 6.42 -4.13
N LYS A 17 -38.46 6.96 -3.98
CA LYS A 17 -39.49 6.93 -5.04
C LYS A 17 -39.02 7.66 -6.30
N ALA A 18 -38.43 8.85 -6.15
CA ALA A 18 -37.91 9.63 -7.28
C ALA A 18 -36.73 8.93 -7.96
N LEU A 19 -35.83 8.31 -7.19
CA LEU A 19 -34.71 7.53 -7.71
C LEU A 19 -35.21 6.29 -8.45
N LYS A 20 -36.12 5.49 -7.88
CA LYS A 20 -36.69 4.30 -8.53
C LYS A 20 -37.49 4.62 -9.80
N ALA A 21 -38.08 5.81 -9.88
CA ALA A 21 -38.81 6.25 -11.08
C ALA A 21 -37.87 6.69 -12.22
N LYS A 22 -36.71 7.28 -11.89
CA LYS A 22 -35.72 7.74 -12.87
C LYS A 22 -34.67 6.70 -13.23
N ILE A 23 -34.36 5.84 -12.28
CA ILE A 23 -33.27 4.87 -12.34
C ILE A 23 -33.90 3.49 -12.26
N SER A 24 -33.52 2.68 -13.24
CA SER A 24 -33.72 1.23 -13.27
C SER A 24 -35.04 0.67 -13.80
N THR A 25 -34.90 -0.47 -14.46
CA THR A 25 -35.98 -1.42 -14.76
C THR A 25 -36.30 -2.24 -13.50
N PRO A 26 -37.49 -2.88 -13.41
CA PRO A 26 -37.86 -3.69 -12.25
C PRO A 26 -36.86 -4.80 -11.88
N SER A 27 -36.06 -5.28 -12.84
CA SER A 27 -35.05 -6.31 -12.63
C SER A 27 -33.82 -5.81 -11.86
N GLU A 28 -33.46 -4.53 -12.00
CA GLU A 28 -32.30 -3.90 -11.34
C GLU A 28 -32.63 -3.47 -9.90
N HIS A 29 -33.90 -3.19 -9.57
CA HIS A 29 -34.33 -2.86 -8.20
C HIS A 29 -34.09 -4.00 -7.21
N ARG A 30 -34.00 -5.24 -7.67
CA ARG A 30 -33.72 -6.42 -6.83
C ARG A 30 -32.35 -6.39 -6.15
N TYR A 31 -31.44 -5.53 -6.60
CA TYR A 31 -30.10 -5.40 -6.02
C TYR A 31 -29.99 -4.18 -5.07
N TRP A 32 -31.07 -3.45 -4.84
CA TRP A 32 -31.10 -2.35 -3.90
C TRP A 32 -31.50 -2.88 -2.53
N HIS A 33 -30.65 -2.68 -1.54
CA HIS A 33 -31.02 -2.87 -0.13
C HIS A 33 -31.23 -1.50 0.49
N THR A 34 -32.46 -1.19 0.88
CA THR A 34 -32.85 0.11 1.42
C THR A 34 -33.15 -0.01 2.90
N TYR A 35 -32.70 0.99 3.66
CA TYR A 35 -32.86 1.08 5.11
C TYR A 35 -33.46 2.46 5.42
N ASP A 36 -34.78 2.48 5.61
CA ASP A 36 -35.54 3.74 5.72
C ASP A 36 -35.22 4.50 7.01
N ASP A 37 -34.95 3.77 8.10
CA ASP A 37 -34.62 4.26 9.43
C ASP A 37 -33.32 5.06 9.49
N ILE A 38 -32.34 4.69 8.65
CA ILE A 38 -31.05 5.38 8.53
C ILE A 38 -30.90 6.15 7.22
N SER A 39 -31.96 6.21 6.40
CA SER A 39 -31.96 6.89 5.09
C SER A 39 -30.82 6.41 4.18
N THR A 40 -30.65 5.09 4.07
CA THR A 40 -29.52 4.48 3.36
C THR A 40 -29.96 3.53 2.25
N VAL A 41 -29.23 3.55 1.13
CA VAL A 41 -29.34 2.52 0.09
C VAL A 41 -27.99 1.89 -0.21
N CYS A 42 -27.95 0.56 -0.25
CA CYS A 42 -26.83 -0.24 -0.68
C CYS A 42 -27.12 -0.83 -2.07
N LEU A 43 -26.25 -0.59 -3.05
CA LEU A 43 -26.42 -1.11 -4.42
C LEU A 43 -25.09 -1.52 -5.08
N PRO A 44 -25.11 -2.32 -6.17
CA PRO A 44 -23.90 -2.70 -6.89
C PRO A 44 -23.13 -1.48 -7.40
N VAL A 45 -21.79 -1.56 -7.38
CA VAL A 45 -20.92 -0.47 -7.83
C VAL A 45 -21.21 -0.12 -9.29
N SER A 46 -21.44 -1.12 -10.15
CA SER A 46 -21.79 -0.93 -11.56
C SER A 46 -23.07 -0.11 -11.75
N LEU A 47 -24.08 -0.35 -10.91
CA LEU A 47 -25.36 0.37 -10.98
C LEU A 47 -25.22 1.80 -10.48
N PHE A 48 -24.44 2.01 -9.41
CA PHE A 48 -24.14 3.35 -8.91
C PHE A 48 -23.41 4.18 -9.98
N GLU A 49 -22.36 3.64 -10.59
CA GLU A 49 -21.59 4.37 -11.60
C GLU A 49 -22.43 4.67 -12.86
N LYS A 50 -23.29 3.73 -13.30
CA LYS A 50 -24.21 3.92 -14.43
C LYS A 50 -25.18 5.10 -14.22
N HIS A 51 -25.60 5.34 -12.98
CA HIS A 51 -26.63 6.34 -12.65
C HIS A 51 -26.14 7.42 -11.66
N ARG A 52 -24.83 7.64 -11.61
CA ARG A 52 -24.17 8.45 -10.58
C ARG A 52 -24.75 9.86 -10.46
N SER A 53 -25.07 10.52 -11.57
CA SER A 53 -25.61 11.89 -11.57
C SER A 53 -26.91 12.00 -10.79
N TYR A 54 -27.83 11.04 -10.95
CA TYR A 54 -29.12 11.05 -10.25
C TYR A 54 -28.97 10.86 -8.74
N PHE A 55 -28.05 9.99 -8.32
CA PHE A 55 -27.75 9.81 -6.90
C PHE A 55 -27.10 11.06 -6.30
N MET A 56 -26.12 11.65 -7.00
CA MET A 56 -25.36 12.80 -6.51
C MET A 56 -26.18 14.09 -6.42
N ASN A 57 -27.31 14.20 -7.13
CA ASN A 57 -28.25 15.33 -7.00
C ASN A 57 -28.81 15.51 -5.58
N TYR A 58 -28.80 14.45 -4.77
CA TYR A 58 -29.24 14.51 -3.36
C TYR A 58 -28.06 14.62 -2.38
N SER A 59 -26.84 14.80 -2.89
CA SER A 59 -25.59 14.91 -2.13
C SER A 59 -25.45 13.87 -1.00
N PRO A 60 -25.65 12.56 -1.27
CA PRO A 60 -25.49 11.54 -0.23
C PRO A 60 -24.02 11.42 0.20
N ALA A 61 -23.81 11.00 1.45
CA ALA A 61 -22.53 10.43 1.84
C ALA A 61 -22.34 9.10 1.11
N VAL A 62 -21.29 8.98 0.31
CA VAL A 62 -20.98 7.78 -0.48
C VAL A 62 -19.86 7.02 0.17
N GLU A 63 -20.16 5.84 0.68
CA GLU A 63 -19.23 4.95 1.36
C GLU A 63 -18.96 3.70 0.50
N GLU A 64 -17.73 3.17 0.63
CA GLU A 64 -17.37 1.91 0.02
C GLU A 64 -17.86 0.77 0.91
N ASN A 65 -18.39 -0.29 0.30
CA ASN A 65 -18.63 -1.52 1.05
C ASN A 65 -17.29 -2.14 1.47
N VAL A 66 -17.04 -2.19 2.78
CA VAL A 66 -15.88 -2.83 3.38
C VAL A 66 -16.25 -4.23 3.87
N THR A 67 -15.32 -5.18 3.76
CA THR A 67 -15.51 -6.50 4.37
C THR A 67 -15.10 -6.42 5.84
N VAL A 68 -16.03 -6.71 6.75
CA VAL A 68 -15.77 -6.83 8.20
C VAL A 68 -15.73 -8.32 8.56
N SER A 69 -14.73 -8.73 9.32
CA SER A 69 -14.59 -10.11 9.83
C SER A 69 -15.14 -10.19 11.28
N VAL A 70 -15.68 -11.34 11.68
CA VAL A 70 -16.23 -11.56 13.04
C VAL A 70 -15.14 -11.33 14.09
N HIS A 71 -15.41 -10.44 15.04
CA HIS A 71 -14.46 -10.01 16.07
C HIS A 71 -14.28 -11.09 17.14
N ALA A 72 -13.07 -11.60 17.30
CA ALA A 72 -12.58 -12.14 18.56
C ALA A 72 -11.64 -11.08 19.16
N ALA A 73 -12.12 -10.40 20.21
CA ALA A 73 -11.44 -9.45 21.12
C ALA A 73 -10.54 -8.34 20.52
N GLU A 74 -10.88 -7.11 20.91
CA GLU A 74 -10.35 -5.82 20.49
C GLU A 74 -8.84 -5.61 20.70
N THR A 75 -8.16 -5.12 19.67
CA THR A 75 -7.37 -3.87 19.72
C THR A 75 -7.41 -3.26 18.30
N ASP A 76 -7.33 -1.93 18.15
CA ASP A 76 -7.04 -1.28 16.87
C ASP A 76 -6.05 -2.14 16.06
N ASP A 77 -6.42 -2.61 14.86
CA ASP A 77 -5.75 -3.68 14.10
C ASP A 77 -4.37 -3.24 13.54
N ILE A 78 -3.46 -2.83 14.42
CA ILE A 78 -2.03 -2.68 14.17
C ILE A 78 -1.51 -4.08 13.85
N PRO A 79 -1.10 -4.36 12.59
CA PRO A 79 -0.59 -5.67 12.24
C PRO A 79 0.60 -6.02 13.14
N TRP A 80 0.74 -7.30 13.49
CA TRP A 80 1.81 -7.74 14.40
C TRP A 80 3.18 -7.23 13.95
N GLY A 81 3.44 -7.16 12.64
CA GLY A 81 4.71 -6.67 12.10
C GLY A 81 4.94 -5.17 12.35
N VAL A 82 3.88 -4.36 12.38
CA VAL A 82 3.97 -2.94 12.75
C VAL A 82 4.17 -2.80 14.26
N ARG A 83 3.49 -3.63 15.06
CA ARG A 83 3.65 -3.68 16.52
C ARG A 83 5.05 -4.15 16.94
N TYR A 84 5.60 -5.15 16.26
CA TYR A 84 6.95 -5.68 16.46
C TYR A 84 8.03 -4.58 16.31
N LEU A 85 7.82 -3.65 15.38
CA LEU A 85 8.69 -2.49 15.18
C LEU A 85 8.45 -1.34 16.17
N GLY A 86 7.40 -1.44 17.00
CA GLY A 86 6.96 -0.37 17.90
C GLY A 86 6.38 0.84 17.17
N GLY A 87 5.67 0.63 16.06
CA GLY A 87 5.10 1.69 15.23
C GLY A 87 4.23 2.68 16.02
N ASP A 88 3.38 2.17 16.91
CA ASP A 88 2.53 2.92 17.84
C ASP A 88 3.32 3.93 18.70
N ARG A 89 4.49 3.52 19.21
CA ARG A 89 5.39 4.40 19.95
C ARG A 89 6.08 5.42 19.04
N LEU A 90 6.51 4.98 17.86
CA LEU A 90 7.26 5.83 16.92
C LEU A 90 6.40 6.95 16.32
N TRP A 91 5.10 6.71 16.14
CA TRP A 91 4.16 7.69 15.58
C TRP A 91 4.00 8.96 16.42
N ARG A 92 4.38 8.94 17.71
CA ARG A 92 4.45 10.13 18.57
C ARG A 92 5.42 11.18 18.00
N ASN A 93 6.45 10.74 17.27
CA ASN A 93 7.48 11.61 16.68
C ASN A 93 7.25 11.90 15.19
N GLY A 94 6.12 11.46 14.63
CA GLY A 94 5.75 11.62 13.23
C GLY A 94 5.42 10.29 12.56
N LYS A 95 4.60 10.34 11.50
CA LYS A 95 4.07 9.14 10.83
C LYS A 95 4.51 8.98 9.36
N GLY A 96 5.60 9.63 8.98
CA GLY A 96 6.19 9.53 7.63
C GLY A 96 5.78 10.64 6.65
N SER A 97 5.04 11.67 7.09
CA SER A 97 4.58 12.77 6.24
C SER A 97 5.71 13.44 5.44
N GLY A 98 5.43 13.75 4.17
CA GLY A 98 6.34 14.41 3.24
C GLY A 98 7.48 13.54 2.69
N VAL A 99 7.51 12.24 3.01
CA VAL A 99 8.49 11.30 2.45
C VAL A 99 7.92 10.62 1.21
N ARG A 100 8.61 10.77 0.08
CA ARG A 100 8.25 10.15 -1.20
C ARG A 100 8.90 8.79 -1.37
N ILE A 101 8.07 7.76 -1.55
CA ILE A 101 8.49 6.36 -1.66
C ILE A 101 8.02 5.79 -3.00
N ALA A 102 8.94 5.35 -3.84
CA ALA A 102 8.62 4.56 -5.02
C ALA A 102 8.49 3.08 -4.65
N VAL A 103 7.37 2.46 -5.05
CA VAL A 103 7.14 1.02 -4.92
C VAL A 103 7.26 0.41 -6.32
N ILE A 104 8.40 -0.22 -6.61
CA ILE A 104 8.66 -0.87 -7.90
C ILE A 104 8.11 -2.30 -7.83
N ASP A 105 6.92 -2.51 -8.40
CA ASP A 105 6.19 -3.77 -8.22
C ASP A 105 5.17 -4.02 -9.37
N THR A 106 4.19 -4.88 -9.12
CA THR A 106 3.05 -5.29 -9.96
C THR A 106 1.90 -4.28 -10.00
N GLY A 107 2.09 -3.14 -9.36
CA GLY A 107 1.13 -2.05 -9.30
C GLY A 107 0.32 -2.01 -8.01
N ILE A 108 -0.18 -0.81 -7.69
CA ILE A 108 -1.00 -0.57 -6.49
C ILE A 108 -2.46 -0.35 -6.89
N ALA A 109 -3.39 -1.01 -6.18
CA ALA A 109 -4.83 -0.75 -6.29
C ALA A 109 -5.17 0.63 -5.70
N ARG A 110 -5.01 1.69 -6.50
CA ARG A 110 -5.13 3.10 -6.05
C ARG A 110 -6.48 3.49 -5.46
N LYS A 111 -7.54 2.73 -5.76
CA LYS A 111 -8.88 2.96 -5.19
C LYS A 111 -9.10 2.26 -3.84
N HIS A 112 -8.11 1.50 -3.36
CA HIS A 112 -8.20 0.84 -2.06
C HIS A 112 -8.39 1.88 -0.95
N PHE A 113 -9.40 1.72 -0.09
CA PHE A 113 -9.75 2.75 0.91
C PHE A 113 -8.59 3.08 1.86
N GLU A 114 -7.75 2.10 2.20
CA GLU A 114 -6.52 2.30 2.98
C GLU A 114 -5.38 3.06 2.26
N LEU A 115 -5.37 3.07 0.92
CA LEU A 115 -4.23 3.54 0.12
C LEU A 115 -4.53 4.76 -0.76
N ARG A 116 -5.80 5.05 -1.03
CA ARG A 116 -6.22 6.10 -1.98
C ARG A 116 -5.67 7.48 -1.63
N ASP A 117 -5.51 7.77 -0.33
CA ASP A 117 -5.00 9.05 0.16
C ASP A 117 -3.47 9.08 0.27
N ARG A 118 -2.81 7.95 0.01
CA ARG A 118 -1.36 7.72 0.17
C ARG A 118 -0.66 7.60 -1.17
N VAL A 119 -1.33 7.01 -2.18
CA VAL A 119 -0.78 6.93 -3.53
C VAL A 119 -0.92 8.29 -4.23
N LYS A 120 0.19 9.03 -4.38
CA LYS A 120 0.21 10.39 -4.94
C LYS A 120 0.45 10.43 -6.45
N GLY A 121 0.96 9.34 -7.03
CA GLY A 121 1.28 9.28 -8.45
C GLY A 121 1.99 7.99 -8.81
N GLY A 122 2.74 8.02 -9.90
CA GLY A 122 3.56 6.89 -10.34
C GLY A 122 3.61 6.75 -11.85
N VAL A 123 4.21 5.66 -12.32
CA VAL A 123 4.39 5.35 -13.74
C VAL A 123 4.00 3.90 -14.01
N ARG A 124 3.34 3.67 -15.15
CA ARG A 124 3.04 2.32 -15.65
C ARG A 124 4.03 1.97 -16.74
N ILE A 125 4.96 1.08 -16.43
CA ILE A 125 6.01 0.59 -17.34
C ILE A 125 5.58 -0.73 -17.97
N ALA A 126 5.01 -1.64 -17.17
CA ALA A 126 4.46 -2.90 -17.64
C ALA A 126 2.93 -2.83 -17.81
N GLY A 127 2.45 -3.42 -18.91
CA GLY A 127 1.03 -3.60 -19.20
C GLY A 127 0.33 -4.61 -18.28
N GLY A 128 -0.94 -4.89 -18.57
CA GLY A 128 -1.77 -5.82 -17.82
C GLY A 128 -2.36 -5.25 -16.52
N GLY A 129 -3.23 -6.07 -15.90
CA GLY A 129 -3.94 -5.72 -14.67
C GLY A 129 -3.05 -5.67 -13.42
N ILE A 130 -3.66 -5.34 -12.28
CA ILE A 130 -3.01 -5.37 -10.97
C ILE A 130 -2.99 -6.81 -10.45
N ASN A 131 -1.81 -7.35 -10.18
CA ASN A 131 -1.63 -8.69 -9.61
C ASN A 131 -2.11 -8.76 -8.14
N GLY A 132 -1.71 -7.76 -7.35
CA GLY A 132 -2.04 -7.65 -5.93
C GLY A 132 -0.82 -7.60 -5.01
N HIS A 133 0.31 -8.20 -5.40
CA HIS A 133 1.55 -8.15 -4.63
C HIS A 133 1.98 -6.70 -4.28
N GLY A 134 1.96 -5.78 -5.25
CA GLY A 134 2.34 -4.38 -5.01
C GLY A 134 1.36 -3.63 -4.11
N THR A 135 0.08 -4.02 -4.15
CA THR A 135 -0.93 -3.49 -3.22
C THR A 135 -0.65 -3.98 -1.79
N HIS A 136 -0.28 -5.25 -1.63
CA HIS A 136 0.10 -5.82 -0.34
C HIS A 136 1.35 -5.16 0.24
N VAL A 137 2.37 -4.94 -0.59
CA VAL A 137 3.59 -4.22 -0.22
C VAL A 137 3.28 -2.78 0.20
N ALA A 138 2.44 -2.07 -0.57
CA ALA A 138 2.04 -0.69 -0.27
C ALA A 138 1.32 -0.55 1.08
N GLY A 139 0.42 -1.49 1.42
CA GLY A 139 -0.29 -1.49 2.70
C GLY A 139 0.63 -1.61 3.91
N ILE A 140 1.68 -2.45 3.81
CA ILE A 140 2.67 -2.59 4.89
C ILE A 140 3.41 -1.28 5.11
N ILE A 141 3.76 -0.57 4.03
CA ILE A 141 4.49 0.70 4.12
C ILE A 141 3.59 1.78 4.71
N ALA A 142 2.39 1.98 4.16
CA ALA A 142 1.62 3.19 4.39
C ALA A 142 0.10 3.01 4.31
N ALA A 143 -0.48 1.85 4.66
CA ALA A 143 -1.92 1.81 4.92
C ALA A 143 -2.30 2.90 5.95
N SER A 144 -3.40 3.61 5.69
CA SER A 144 -3.74 4.83 6.41
C SER A 144 -4.19 4.52 7.84
N LEU A 145 -3.78 5.35 8.81
CA LEU A 145 -4.34 5.28 10.15
C LEU A 145 -5.73 5.94 10.13
N ASN A 146 -6.77 5.16 9.82
CA ASN A 146 -8.15 5.62 9.63
C ASN A 146 -9.21 4.82 10.43
N HIS A 147 -8.78 3.82 11.21
CA HIS A 147 -9.61 2.91 12.01
C HIS A 147 -10.63 2.07 11.21
N ARG A 148 -10.38 1.78 9.93
CA ARG A 148 -11.28 0.98 9.06
C ARG A 148 -10.70 -0.38 8.63
N GLY A 149 -9.48 -0.68 9.06
CA GLY A 149 -8.73 -1.85 8.65
C GLY A 149 -7.36 -1.85 9.32
N ILE A 150 -6.32 -2.16 8.54
CA ILE A 150 -4.94 -2.17 9.04
C ILE A 150 -4.27 -0.80 8.89
N VAL A 151 -3.17 -0.61 9.62
CA VAL A 151 -2.28 0.55 9.48
C VAL A 151 -0.88 0.11 9.04
N GLY A 152 -0.25 0.90 8.18
CA GLY A 152 1.13 0.67 7.73
C GLY A 152 2.16 1.29 8.69
N VAL A 153 3.44 0.97 8.49
CA VAL A 153 4.53 1.48 9.36
C VAL A 153 4.66 3.01 9.30
N SER A 154 4.52 3.61 8.13
CA SER A 154 4.52 5.06 7.87
C SER A 154 3.19 5.51 7.26
N PRO A 155 2.12 5.62 8.05
CA PRO A 155 0.77 5.81 7.52
C PRO A 155 0.52 7.20 6.92
N GLU A 156 1.46 8.15 6.99
CA GLU A 156 1.38 9.46 6.33
C GLU A 156 2.39 9.61 5.17
N ALA A 157 3.16 8.57 4.83
CA ALA A 157 4.10 8.64 3.71
C ALA A 157 3.39 8.67 2.34
N GLU A 158 4.08 9.24 1.36
CA GLU A 158 3.58 9.40 -0.01
C GLU A 158 4.10 8.26 -0.89
N LEU A 159 3.19 7.40 -1.35
CA LEU A 159 3.51 6.29 -2.23
C LEU A 159 3.41 6.70 -3.70
N TYR A 160 4.38 6.24 -4.48
CA TYR A 160 4.41 6.36 -5.92
C TYR A 160 4.46 4.96 -6.53
N ASP A 161 3.40 4.66 -7.30
CA ASP A 161 3.15 3.36 -7.92
C ASP A 161 4.00 3.20 -9.19
N VAL A 162 5.15 2.54 -9.08
CA VAL A 162 6.06 2.27 -10.19
C VAL A 162 5.80 0.84 -10.69
N LYS A 163 4.77 0.69 -11.53
CA LYS A 163 4.37 -0.63 -12.04
C LYS A 163 5.34 -1.12 -13.11
N ALA A 164 6.34 -1.89 -12.69
CA ALA A 164 7.36 -2.49 -13.56
C ALA A 164 7.08 -3.97 -13.88
N PHE A 165 6.21 -4.63 -13.11
CA PHE A 165 5.86 -6.04 -13.25
C PHE A 165 4.48 -6.22 -13.89
N GLY A 166 4.34 -7.28 -14.69
CA GLY A 166 3.09 -7.71 -15.31
C GLY A 166 2.10 -8.31 -14.31
N SER A 167 0.93 -8.72 -14.80
CA SER A 167 -0.09 -9.40 -13.99
C SER A 167 0.33 -10.79 -13.51
N ASP A 168 1.33 -11.39 -14.15
CA ASP A 168 1.96 -12.66 -13.80
C ASP A 168 3.05 -12.54 -12.73
N GLY A 169 3.33 -11.32 -12.24
CA GLY A 169 4.38 -11.09 -11.25
C GLY A 169 5.79 -11.10 -11.82
N LYS A 170 5.97 -11.00 -13.15
CA LYS A 170 7.29 -10.97 -13.80
C LYS A 170 7.61 -9.60 -14.37
N ALA A 171 8.90 -9.30 -14.50
CA ALA A 171 9.40 -8.10 -15.15
C ALA A 171 10.66 -8.42 -15.96
N SER A 172 10.87 -7.68 -17.05
CA SER A 172 12.18 -7.62 -17.71
C SER A 172 13.12 -6.72 -16.92
N LEU A 173 14.42 -6.99 -17.00
CA LEU A 173 15.44 -6.12 -16.42
C LEU A 173 15.31 -4.66 -16.91
N THR A 174 15.00 -4.47 -18.20
CA THR A 174 14.74 -3.14 -18.77
C THR A 174 13.63 -2.39 -18.05
N ASN A 175 12.54 -3.06 -17.65
CA ASN A 175 11.46 -2.42 -16.91
C ASN A 175 11.90 -2.01 -15.50
N ILE A 176 12.70 -2.84 -14.84
CA ILE A 176 13.28 -2.52 -13.52
C ILE A 176 14.19 -1.28 -13.62
N LEU A 177 15.09 -1.26 -14.61
CA LEU A 177 15.99 -0.12 -14.85
C LEU A 177 15.20 1.18 -15.12
N ARG A 178 14.14 1.12 -15.93
CA ARG A 178 13.24 2.26 -16.18
C ARG A 178 12.53 2.72 -14.91
N GLY A 179 12.15 1.80 -14.03
CA GLY A 179 11.52 2.13 -12.75
C GLY A 179 12.45 2.88 -11.80
N ILE A 180 13.72 2.43 -11.72
CA ILE A 180 14.73 3.11 -10.89
C ILE A 180 15.08 4.47 -11.51
N ASP A 181 15.29 4.57 -12.82
CA ASP A 181 15.58 5.85 -13.49
C ASP A 181 14.43 6.86 -13.35
N TRP A 182 13.17 6.40 -13.45
CA TRP A 182 12.02 7.25 -13.15
C TRP A 182 12.03 7.74 -11.70
N SER A 183 12.38 6.88 -10.75
CA SER A 183 12.46 7.23 -9.33
C SER A 183 13.53 8.29 -9.07
N ILE A 184 14.66 8.21 -9.76
CA ILE A 184 15.73 9.24 -9.73
C ILE A 184 15.22 10.57 -10.29
N LYS A 185 14.67 10.55 -11.51
CA LYS A 185 14.19 11.76 -12.20
C LYS A 185 13.08 12.48 -11.42
N ASN A 186 12.26 11.73 -10.68
CA ASN A 186 11.18 12.27 -9.86
C ASN A 186 11.60 12.50 -8.40
N LYS A 187 12.91 12.44 -8.09
CA LYS A 187 13.48 12.77 -6.79
C LYS A 187 12.81 11.99 -5.65
N MET A 188 12.58 10.70 -5.83
CA MET A 188 12.11 9.84 -4.75
C MET A 188 13.16 9.80 -3.64
N GLN A 189 12.74 9.62 -2.39
CA GLN A 189 13.67 9.52 -1.26
C GLN A 189 13.95 8.07 -0.88
N VAL A 190 12.96 7.19 -1.12
CA VAL A 190 13.07 5.76 -0.84
C VAL A 190 12.55 4.96 -2.04
N ILE A 191 13.21 3.85 -2.37
CA ILE A 191 12.73 2.87 -3.34
C ILE A 191 12.58 1.52 -2.63
N ASN A 192 11.38 0.96 -2.68
CA ASN A 192 11.10 -0.41 -2.23
C ASN A 192 11.14 -1.37 -3.43
N MET A 193 11.96 -2.42 -3.33
CA MET A 193 12.17 -3.46 -4.33
C MET A 193 11.88 -4.84 -3.72
N SER A 194 10.59 -5.19 -3.61
CA SER A 194 10.14 -6.49 -3.06
C SER A 194 10.24 -7.62 -4.10
N PHE A 195 11.37 -7.69 -4.80
CA PHE A 195 11.68 -8.70 -5.81
C PHE A 195 13.16 -9.09 -5.72
N GLY A 196 13.51 -10.20 -6.37
CA GLY A 196 14.89 -10.66 -6.45
C GLY A 196 15.16 -11.39 -7.77
N MET A 197 16.43 -11.44 -8.15
CA MET A 197 16.94 -12.25 -9.25
C MET A 197 18.26 -12.92 -8.83
N PRO A 198 18.50 -14.17 -9.28
CA PRO A 198 19.67 -14.94 -8.84
C PRO A 198 20.98 -14.42 -9.45
N GLN A 199 20.92 -13.82 -10.64
CA GLN A 199 22.10 -13.40 -11.40
C GLN A 199 22.42 -11.93 -11.17
N GLN A 200 23.70 -11.61 -11.05
CA GLN A 200 24.16 -10.23 -11.02
C GLN A 200 23.95 -9.57 -12.39
N SER A 201 23.69 -8.26 -12.40
CA SER A 201 23.68 -7.46 -13.62
C SER A 201 24.46 -6.18 -13.43
N GLU A 202 25.47 -5.96 -14.27
CA GLU A 202 26.28 -4.75 -14.23
C GLU A 202 25.45 -3.49 -14.51
N ALA A 203 24.48 -3.57 -15.43
CA ALA A 203 23.57 -2.46 -15.70
C ALA A 203 22.70 -2.11 -14.48
N LEU A 204 22.21 -3.13 -13.75
CA LEU A 204 21.47 -2.90 -12.51
C LEU A 204 22.36 -2.31 -11.42
N ASN A 205 23.57 -2.84 -11.25
CA ASN A 205 24.55 -2.33 -10.29
C ASN A 205 24.85 -0.84 -10.51
N ARG A 206 25.13 -0.44 -11.76
CA ARG A 206 25.35 0.97 -12.13
C ARG A 206 24.13 1.85 -11.87
N MET A 207 22.93 1.34 -12.13
CA MET A 207 21.69 2.06 -11.85
C MET A 207 21.45 2.24 -10.35
N ILE A 208 21.75 1.22 -9.54
CA ILE A 208 21.71 1.29 -8.07
C ILE A 208 22.72 2.33 -7.57
N GLN A 209 23.96 2.32 -8.07
CA GLN A 209 24.97 3.33 -7.73
C GLN A 209 24.52 4.75 -8.11
N LYS A 210 23.90 4.92 -9.29
CA LYS A 210 23.31 6.19 -9.72
C LYS A 210 22.19 6.66 -8.79
N ALA A 211 21.32 5.76 -8.34
CA ALA A 211 20.28 6.11 -7.37
C ALA A 211 20.88 6.51 -6.01
N ALA A 212 21.90 5.79 -5.54
CA ALA A 212 22.61 6.11 -4.31
C ALA A 212 23.28 7.49 -4.36
N SER A 213 23.90 7.86 -5.49
CA SER A 213 24.52 9.20 -5.66
C SER A 213 23.50 10.35 -5.66
N HIS A 214 22.22 10.05 -5.85
CA HIS A 214 21.11 10.99 -5.71
C HIS A 214 20.46 10.95 -4.31
N ASN A 215 21.14 10.35 -3.33
CA ASN A 215 20.69 10.21 -1.93
C ASN A 215 19.37 9.43 -1.78
N ILE A 216 19.11 8.50 -2.70
CA ILE A 216 17.92 7.64 -2.63
C ILE A 216 18.25 6.39 -1.83
N ILE A 217 17.48 6.15 -0.77
CA ILE A 217 17.63 4.94 0.05
C ILE A 217 16.89 3.79 -0.65
N MET A 218 17.59 2.68 -0.86
CA MET A 218 17.04 1.51 -1.54
C MET A 218 16.89 0.35 -0.56
N VAL A 219 15.71 -0.25 -0.54
CA VAL A 219 15.39 -1.39 0.32
C VAL A 219 14.88 -2.53 -0.56
N ALA A 220 15.44 -3.73 -0.39
CA ALA A 220 15.07 -4.89 -1.18
C ALA A 220 14.90 -6.16 -0.35
N SER A 221 14.03 -7.04 -0.82
CA SER A 221 13.84 -8.38 -0.24
C SER A 221 15.07 -9.25 -0.48
N ALA A 222 15.52 -9.97 0.55
CA ALA A 222 16.74 -10.78 0.45
C ALA A 222 16.59 -12.03 -0.43
N GLY A 223 15.38 -12.55 -0.62
CA GLY A 223 15.10 -13.78 -1.36
C GLY A 223 14.39 -14.84 -0.51
N ASN A 224 13.72 -15.80 -1.16
CA ASN A 224 12.82 -16.77 -0.52
C ASN A 224 13.23 -18.24 -0.73
N ASN A 225 14.51 -18.50 -0.98
CA ASN A 225 15.02 -19.83 -1.30
C ASN A 225 15.88 -20.46 -0.19
N GLY A 226 16.06 -19.77 0.95
CA GLY A 226 16.91 -20.20 2.07
C GLY A 226 18.42 -20.19 1.78
N LYS A 227 18.83 -19.77 0.58
CA LYS A 227 20.23 -19.75 0.10
C LYS A 227 20.80 -18.32 0.19
N ALA A 228 21.76 -18.01 -0.68
CA ALA A 228 22.39 -16.69 -0.74
C ALA A 228 21.37 -15.58 -1.04
N VAL A 229 21.68 -14.37 -0.54
CA VAL A 229 20.93 -13.14 -0.85
C VAL A 229 20.91 -12.88 -2.35
N GLU A 230 19.74 -12.54 -2.88
CA GLU A 230 19.51 -12.25 -4.29
C GLU A 230 19.82 -10.79 -4.65
N TYR A 231 19.88 -10.48 -5.95
CA TYR A 231 20.01 -9.10 -6.44
C TYR A 231 18.63 -8.49 -6.68
N PRO A 232 18.40 -7.18 -6.39
CA PRO A 232 19.41 -6.18 -6.04
C PRO A 232 19.82 -6.11 -4.56
N ALA A 233 19.19 -6.88 -3.66
CA ALA A 233 19.47 -6.81 -2.22
C ALA A 233 20.95 -7.01 -1.88
N ARG A 234 21.66 -7.86 -2.62
CA ARG A 234 23.09 -8.12 -2.40
C ARG A 234 24.03 -6.96 -2.76
N TYR A 235 23.58 -5.94 -3.50
CA TYR A 235 24.43 -4.78 -3.79
C TYR A 235 24.67 -3.95 -2.52
N SER A 236 25.88 -3.44 -2.33
CA SER A 236 26.31 -2.80 -1.08
C SER A 236 25.54 -1.52 -0.73
N GLN A 237 24.96 -0.84 -1.73
CA GLN A 237 24.13 0.35 -1.55
C GLN A 237 22.67 0.04 -1.21
N VAL A 238 22.28 -1.24 -1.15
CA VAL A 238 20.90 -1.68 -0.91
C VAL A 238 20.76 -2.27 0.48
N ILE A 239 19.69 -1.90 1.17
CA ILE A 239 19.31 -2.51 2.45
C ILE A 239 18.63 -3.85 2.13
N ALA A 240 19.30 -4.95 2.44
CA ALA A 240 18.82 -6.30 2.21
C ALA A 240 18.05 -6.81 3.42
N VAL A 241 16.78 -7.17 3.21
CA VAL A 241 15.86 -7.49 4.30
C VAL A 241 15.44 -8.96 4.28
N GLY A 242 15.79 -9.68 5.33
CA GLY A 242 15.35 -11.04 5.62
C GLY A 242 14.01 -11.08 6.37
N ALA A 243 13.34 -12.23 6.36
CA ALA A 243 12.01 -12.40 6.93
C ALA A 243 12.05 -13.07 8.30
N LEU A 244 11.42 -12.44 9.29
CA LEU A 244 11.16 -13.00 10.62
C LEU A 244 9.70 -13.47 10.72
N ASN A 245 9.46 -14.49 11.53
CA ASN A 245 8.14 -14.83 12.04
C ASN A 245 7.80 -14.04 13.31
N GLU A 246 6.59 -14.23 13.83
CA GLU A 246 6.08 -13.51 15.00
C GLU A 246 6.88 -13.78 16.29
N ASN A 247 7.58 -14.92 16.35
CA ASN A 247 8.49 -15.27 17.45
C ASN A 247 9.89 -14.64 17.30
N GLY A 248 10.09 -13.75 16.32
CA GLY A 248 11.39 -13.13 16.05
C GLY A 248 12.43 -14.08 15.42
N LYS A 249 12.04 -15.28 15.02
CA LYS A 249 12.94 -16.26 14.38
C LYS A 249 12.98 -16.02 12.87
N LEU A 250 14.18 -16.12 12.29
CA LEU A 250 14.37 -16.09 10.84
C LEU A 250 13.59 -17.24 10.19
N ALA A 251 12.76 -16.93 9.18
CA ALA A 251 11.99 -17.93 8.46
C ALA A 251 12.91 -18.84 7.64
N ASP A 252 12.55 -20.12 7.52
CA ASP A 252 13.39 -21.12 6.84
C ASP A 252 13.64 -20.76 5.36
N PHE A 253 12.63 -20.19 4.69
CA PHE A 253 12.74 -19.71 3.32
C PHE A 253 13.60 -18.45 3.17
N SER A 254 13.87 -17.70 4.25
CA SER A 254 14.59 -16.43 4.15
C SER A 254 16.02 -16.68 3.68
N SER A 255 16.38 -16.07 2.56
CA SER A 255 17.76 -16.03 2.09
C SER A 255 18.67 -15.35 3.13
N ARG A 256 19.93 -15.78 3.13
CA ARG A 256 20.92 -15.55 4.19
C ARG A 256 22.34 -15.41 3.63
N GLY A 257 23.28 -15.03 4.48
CA GLY A 257 24.70 -14.89 4.15
C GLY A 257 25.08 -13.51 3.62
N ALA A 258 26.20 -13.43 2.90
CA ALA A 258 26.82 -12.16 2.51
C ALA A 258 25.86 -11.25 1.72
N GLY A 259 25.72 -10.00 2.20
CA GLY A 259 24.81 -8.98 1.66
C GLY A 259 23.59 -8.73 2.55
N LEU A 260 23.18 -9.67 3.41
CA LEU A 260 22.06 -9.48 4.34
C LEU A 260 22.46 -8.49 5.43
N ASN A 261 21.66 -7.44 5.66
CA ASN A 261 21.99 -6.42 6.66
C ASN A 261 20.83 -5.98 7.56
N GLN A 262 19.59 -6.40 7.28
CA GLN A 262 18.44 -6.19 8.15
C GLN A 262 17.51 -7.40 8.14
N THR A 263 16.69 -7.51 9.18
CA THR A 263 15.58 -8.46 9.26
C THR A 263 14.32 -7.74 9.71
N ALA A 264 13.17 -8.20 9.23
CA ALA A 264 11.88 -7.62 9.58
C ALA A 264 10.76 -8.66 9.49
N PRO A 265 9.58 -8.38 10.07
CA PRO A 265 8.39 -9.20 9.95
C PRO A 265 8.06 -9.58 8.50
N GLY A 266 8.03 -10.88 8.20
CA GLY A 266 7.81 -11.39 6.84
C GLY A 266 6.99 -12.68 6.74
N VAL A 267 6.48 -13.21 7.84
CA VAL A 267 5.61 -14.42 7.85
C VAL A 267 4.21 -14.04 8.29
N ASP A 268 3.20 -14.50 7.57
CA ASP A 268 1.77 -14.29 7.86
C ASP A 268 1.40 -12.82 8.07
N ILE A 269 2.00 -11.96 7.23
CA ILE A 269 1.78 -10.52 7.27
C ILE A 269 0.43 -10.21 6.61
N LEU A 270 -0.52 -9.70 7.40
CA LEU A 270 -1.78 -9.17 6.90
C LEU A 270 -1.56 -7.80 6.24
N SER A 271 -2.01 -7.64 5.00
CA SER A 271 -2.00 -6.33 4.32
C SER A 271 -3.10 -6.18 3.27
N THR A 272 -3.20 -4.98 2.71
CA THR A 272 -4.19 -4.59 1.69
C THR A 272 -4.08 -5.42 0.41
N TRP A 273 -5.20 -5.71 -0.22
CA TRP A 273 -5.31 -6.53 -1.43
C TRP A 273 -6.34 -5.93 -2.40
N PRO A 274 -6.20 -6.09 -3.74
CA PRO A 274 -7.13 -5.52 -4.69
C PRO A 274 -8.60 -5.88 -4.43
N GLY A 275 -9.46 -4.87 -4.60
CA GLY A 275 -10.90 -4.96 -4.37
C GLY A 275 -11.33 -4.63 -2.94
N ASN A 276 -10.62 -3.73 -2.23
CA ASN A 276 -10.89 -3.38 -0.82
C ASN A 276 -10.84 -4.59 0.11
N ARG A 277 -9.91 -5.51 -0.13
CA ARG A 277 -9.74 -6.75 0.64
C ARG A 277 -8.43 -6.72 1.40
N PHE A 278 -8.25 -7.68 2.28
CA PHE A 278 -6.98 -7.95 2.94
C PHE A 278 -6.55 -9.39 2.64
N LYS A 279 -5.24 -9.64 2.69
CA LYS A 279 -4.65 -10.97 2.50
C LYS A 279 -3.47 -11.14 3.43
N LYS A 280 -3.24 -12.35 3.95
CA LYS A 280 -1.99 -12.72 4.62
C LYS A 280 -1.03 -13.32 3.60
N LEU A 281 0.22 -12.85 3.59
CA LEU A 281 1.30 -13.40 2.78
C LEU A 281 2.58 -13.58 3.59
N SER A 282 3.41 -14.52 3.13
CA SER A 282 4.72 -14.81 3.70
C SER A 282 5.80 -14.66 2.63
N GLY A 283 6.89 -13.99 2.96
CA GLY A 283 8.04 -13.75 2.10
C GLY A 283 8.90 -12.59 2.57
N THR A 284 10.17 -12.59 2.16
CA THR A 284 11.05 -11.42 2.31
C THR A 284 10.53 -10.18 1.59
N SER A 285 9.67 -10.37 0.57
CA SER A 285 8.89 -9.31 -0.07
C SER A 285 7.94 -8.58 0.87
N MET A 286 7.48 -9.21 1.94
CA MET A 286 6.67 -8.60 3.02
C MET A 286 7.55 -8.02 4.13
N ALA A 287 8.80 -8.48 4.27
CA ALA A 287 9.76 -7.93 5.22
C ALA A 287 10.35 -6.59 4.75
N ALA A 288 10.78 -6.50 3.49
CA ALA A 288 11.32 -5.27 2.91
C ALA A 288 10.44 -4.00 3.15
N PRO A 289 9.11 -4.02 2.93
CA PRO A 289 8.28 -2.83 3.13
C PRO A 289 8.19 -2.37 4.60
N HIS A 290 8.39 -3.25 5.57
CA HIS A 290 8.48 -2.85 6.98
C HIS A 290 9.70 -1.94 7.21
N VAL A 291 10.86 -2.32 6.67
CA VAL A 291 12.09 -1.52 6.75
C VAL A 291 11.95 -0.22 5.93
N THR A 292 11.35 -0.27 4.74
CA THR A 292 11.00 0.92 3.95
C THR A 292 10.18 1.91 4.77
N GLY A 293 9.16 1.42 5.48
CA GLY A 293 8.35 2.25 6.37
C GLY A 293 9.15 2.86 7.52
N MET A 294 10.06 2.10 8.14
CA MET A 294 10.93 2.61 9.21
C MET A 294 11.89 3.70 8.70
N VAL A 295 12.46 3.52 7.51
CA VAL A 295 13.28 4.53 6.85
C VAL A 295 12.48 5.82 6.64
N ALA A 296 11.23 5.71 6.19
CA ALA A 296 10.37 6.86 5.98
C ALA A 296 10.03 7.59 7.29
N LEU A 297 9.74 6.89 8.39
CA LEU A 297 9.57 7.51 9.71
C LEU A 297 10.79 8.33 10.11
N ARG A 298 11.99 7.76 9.94
CA ARG A 298 13.26 8.41 10.28
C ARG A 298 13.52 9.65 9.43
N LEU A 299 13.26 9.59 8.12
CA LEU A 299 13.41 10.72 7.22
C LEU A 299 12.43 11.86 7.57
N ALA A 300 11.17 11.54 7.83
CA ALA A 300 10.17 12.53 8.21
C ALA A 300 10.53 13.27 9.51
N SER A 301 11.02 12.53 10.52
CA SER A 301 11.47 13.12 11.78
C SER A 301 12.63 14.11 11.59
N ARG A 302 13.62 13.77 10.74
CA ARG A 302 14.74 14.67 10.42
C ARG A 302 14.29 15.96 9.73
N ASN A 303 13.35 15.86 8.78
CA ASN A 303 12.82 17.02 8.07
C ASN A 303 12.11 18.00 9.02
N ARG A 304 11.40 17.48 10.03
CA ARG A 304 10.73 18.29 11.05
C ARG A 304 11.71 19.04 11.95
N THR A 305 12.80 18.39 12.37
CA THR A 305 13.83 19.06 13.18
C THR A 305 14.55 20.15 12.39
N ALA A 306 14.82 19.92 11.10
CA ALA A 306 15.45 20.92 10.25
C ALA A 306 14.54 22.13 10.00
N SER A 307 13.21 21.93 9.88
CA SER A 307 12.27 23.03 9.72
C SER A 307 12.05 23.83 11.00
N SER A 308 12.00 23.18 12.17
CA SER A 308 11.89 23.89 13.45
C SER A 308 13.12 24.74 13.77
N GLN A 309 14.33 24.25 13.46
CA GLN A 309 15.57 25.03 13.62
C GLN A 309 15.65 26.23 12.68
N LYS A 310 15.04 26.16 11.49
CA LYS A 310 14.97 27.30 10.56
C LYS A 310 13.91 28.33 10.95
N ALA A 311 12.84 27.92 11.63
CA ALA A 311 11.79 28.83 12.10
C ALA A 311 12.16 29.54 13.41
N ALA A 312 13.16 29.05 14.14
CA ALA A 312 13.67 29.63 15.39
C ALA A 312 14.87 30.58 15.19
N LYS A 313 15.24 30.88 13.93
CA LYS A 313 16.24 31.88 13.55
C LYS A 313 15.55 32.99 12.77
#